data_AF-A0A0C9QD74-F1
#
_entry.id   AF-A0A0C9QD74-F1
#
_cell.length_a   1.000
_cell.length_b   1.000
_cell.length_c   1.000
_cell.angle_alpha   90.00
_cell.angle_beta   90.00
_cell.angle_gamma   90.00
#
_symmetry.space_group_name_H-M   'P 1'
#
loop_
_entity.id
_entity.type
_entity.pdbx_description
1 polymer ?
#
loop_
_entity_poly.entity_id
_entity_poly.type
_entity_poly.pdbx_seq_one_letter_code
_entity_poly.pdbx_strand_id
1 'polypeptide(L)'
;MDMPTIEALKRARIKWLDVSFSYKDKNHFIEIRMPFPAMFHDNISLVLYKDADGNLMLSDDGYTMDELGTLGFDTNTSVKRKKYFNDTLLSFGVQYAPTGELTIKLPSLSKYAQAELQLIQCITQVGDMLAT
;
A
#
# COMPACT_ATOMS: atom_id res chain seq x y z
N MET A 1 36.66 4.85 8.82
CA MET A 1 35.89 4.95 7.56
C MET A 1 35.27 6.32 7.55
N ASP A 2 35.54 7.12 6.52
CA ASP A 2 35.00 8.48 6.43
C ASP A 2 33.49 8.46 6.14
N MET A 3 32.81 9.52 6.55
CA MET A 3 31.36 9.68 6.30
C MET A 3 31.07 9.78 4.79
N PRO A 4 29.97 9.16 4.31
CA PRO A 4 29.58 9.28 2.91
C PRO A 4 29.14 10.71 2.58
N THR A 5 29.35 11.13 1.33
CA THR A 5 28.83 12.41 0.83
C THR A 5 27.31 12.34 0.66
N ILE A 6 26.65 13.51 0.70
CA ILE A 6 25.20 13.64 0.46
C ILE A 6 24.81 13.01 -0.88
N GLU A 7 25.61 13.22 -1.92
CA GLU A 7 25.35 12.68 -3.25
C GLU A 7 25.52 11.16 -3.33
N ALA A 8 26.48 10.59 -2.58
CA ALA A 8 26.60 9.15 -2.45
C ALA A 8 25.36 8.55 -1.76
N LEU A 9 24.87 9.20 -0.69
CA LEU A 9 23.67 8.76 0.03
C LEU A 9 22.40 8.79 -0.86
N LYS A 10 22.20 9.87 -1.62
CA LYS A 10 21.06 9.98 -2.57
C LYS A 10 21.11 8.88 -3.63
N ARG A 11 22.28 8.64 -4.23
CA ARG A 11 22.45 7.59 -5.24
C ARG A 11 22.21 6.19 -4.67
N ALA A 12 22.67 5.91 -3.46
CA ALA A 12 22.40 4.64 -2.79
C ALA A 12 20.89 4.41 -2.61
N ARG A 13 20.14 5.45 -2.22
CA ARG A 13 18.67 5.38 -2.10
C ARG A 13 17.99 5.08 -3.44
N ILE A 14 18.32 5.84 -4.49
CA ILE A 14 17.69 5.64 -5.81
C ILE A 14 18.02 4.26 -6.36
N LYS A 15 19.28 3.83 -6.26
CA LYS A 15 19.71 2.50 -6.69
C LYS A 15 18.93 1.40 -5.98
N TRP A 16 18.72 1.53 -4.67
CA TRP A 16 17.95 0.54 -3.91
C TRP A 16 16.50 0.46 -4.38
N LEU A 17 15.84 1.60 -4.62
CA LEU A 17 14.47 1.64 -5.13
C LEU A 17 14.36 0.95 -6.50
N ASP A 18 15.31 1.22 -7.39
CA ASP A 18 15.35 0.67 -8.76
C ASP A 18 15.49 -0.86 -8.78
N VAL A 19 16.34 -1.43 -7.90
CA VAL A 19 16.63 -2.88 -7.92
C VAL A 19 15.76 -3.72 -6.98
N SER A 20 15.13 -3.10 -5.98
CA SER A 20 14.38 -3.84 -4.95
C SER A 20 12.89 -4.00 -5.28
N PHE A 21 12.41 -3.23 -6.24
CA PHE A 21 11.02 -3.26 -6.70
C PHE A 21 10.95 -4.06 -7.99
N SER A 22 9.83 -4.74 -8.22
CA SER A 22 9.56 -5.36 -9.52
C SER A 22 8.23 -4.90 -10.05
N TYR A 23 8.20 -4.59 -11.35
CA TYR A 23 7.01 -4.13 -12.06
C TYR A 23 6.67 -5.13 -13.15
N LYS A 24 5.39 -5.49 -13.28
CA LYS A 24 4.90 -6.29 -14.41
C LYS A 24 3.71 -5.58 -15.03
N ASP A 25 3.84 -5.28 -16.31
CA ASP A 25 2.72 -4.82 -17.12
C ASP A 25 1.74 -6.00 -17.33
N LYS A 26 0.50 -5.78 -16.94
CA LYS A 26 -0.64 -6.61 -17.28
C LYS A 26 -1.52 -5.71 -18.13
N ASN A 27 -2.08 -6.21 -19.22
CA ASN A 27 -2.81 -5.42 -20.22
C ASN A 27 -3.67 -4.25 -19.70
N HIS A 28 -4.30 -4.38 -18.53
CA HIS A 28 -5.17 -3.36 -17.93
C HIS A 28 -4.63 -2.72 -16.63
N PHE A 29 -3.51 -3.18 -16.07
CA PHE A 29 -2.93 -2.67 -14.82
C PHE A 29 -1.44 -3.00 -14.70
N ILE A 30 -0.71 -2.25 -13.88
CA ILE A 30 0.69 -2.54 -13.55
C ILE A 30 0.73 -3.19 -12.16
N GLU A 31 1.25 -4.41 -12.06
CA GLU A 31 1.58 -5.07 -10.80
C GLU A 31 2.91 -4.50 -10.28
N ILE A 32 2.93 -4.04 -9.03
CA ILE A 32 4.08 -3.45 -8.35
C ILE A 32 4.36 -4.30 -7.11
N ARG A 33 5.49 -5.00 -7.08
CA ARG A 33 5.90 -5.79 -5.91
C ARG A 33 7.09 -5.14 -5.24
N MET A 34 6.98 -4.99 -3.93
CA MET A 34 7.85 -4.14 -3.12
C MET A 34 8.61 -5.00 -2.09
N PRO A 35 9.80 -4.59 -1.62
CA PRO A 35 10.60 -5.37 -0.67
C PRO A 35 10.13 -5.19 0.79
N PHE A 36 8.85 -4.89 1.01
CA PHE A 36 8.28 -4.65 2.34
C PHE A 36 7.37 -5.81 2.72
N PRO A 37 7.48 -6.36 3.93
CA PRO A 37 6.65 -7.49 4.34
C PRO A 37 5.20 -7.05 4.58
N ALA A 38 4.29 -7.86 4.06
CA ALA A 38 2.88 -7.93 4.42
C ALA A 38 2.71 -8.81 5.67
N MET A 39 1.46 -9.08 6.06
CA MET A 39 1.11 -9.75 7.31
C MET A 39 1.65 -11.18 7.39
N PHE A 40 1.61 -11.91 6.29
CA PHE A 40 2.17 -13.27 6.20
C PHE A 40 3.66 -13.29 5.85
N HIS A 41 4.36 -12.15 5.98
CA HIS A 41 5.77 -11.97 5.63
C HIS A 41 6.11 -12.19 4.15
N ASP A 42 5.11 -12.25 3.28
CA ASP A 42 5.30 -12.06 1.85
C ASP A 42 5.50 -10.59 1.52
N ASN A 43 5.99 -10.29 0.32
CA ASN A 43 6.16 -8.91 -0.15
C ASN A 43 4.81 -8.25 -0.44
N ILE A 44 4.59 -7.03 0.07
CA ILE A 44 3.47 -6.16 -0.32
C ILE A 44 3.47 -6.01 -1.85
N SER A 45 2.30 -6.23 -2.43
CA SER A 45 2.03 -6.08 -3.85
C SER A 45 0.88 -5.10 -4.03
N LEU A 46 1.06 -4.14 -4.93
CA LEU A 46 0.06 -3.14 -5.28
C LEU A 46 -0.25 -3.24 -6.77
N VAL A 47 -1.41 -2.73 -7.18
CA VAL A 47 -1.79 -2.60 -8.58
C VAL A 47 -2.10 -1.14 -8.91
N LEU A 48 -1.57 -0.67 -10.04
CA LEU A 48 -1.88 0.65 -10.61
C LEU A 48 -2.73 0.47 -11.86
N TYR A 49 -3.93 1.01 -11.88
CA TYR A 49 -4.88 0.92 -13.00
C TYR A 49 -5.60 2.26 -13.24
N LYS A 50 -6.48 2.29 -14.24
CA LYS A 50 -7.38 3.43 -14.45
C LYS A 50 -8.81 3.05 -14.09
N ASP A 51 -9.50 3.92 -13.34
CA ASP A 51 -10.94 3.78 -13.11
C ASP A 51 -11.75 4.06 -14.40
N ALA A 52 -13.07 3.86 -14.33
CA ALA A 52 -13.97 4.07 -15.46
C ALA A 52 -13.94 5.51 -16.02
N ASP A 53 -13.57 6.48 -15.18
CA ASP A 53 -13.43 7.89 -15.52
C ASP A 53 -12.00 8.23 -16.00
N GLY A 54 -11.12 7.24 -16.12
CA GLY A 54 -9.75 7.38 -16.60
C GLY A 54 -8.74 7.88 -15.56
N ASN A 55 -9.12 8.00 -14.29
CA ASN A 55 -8.23 8.43 -13.21
C ASN A 55 -7.32 7.29 -12.77
N LEU A 56 -6.09 7.62 -12.35
CA LEU A 56 -5.17 6.63 -11.81
C LEU A 56 -5.63 6.18 -10.43
N MET A 57 -5.64 4.87 -10.23
CA MET A 57 -5.99 4.20 -8.98
C MET A 57 -4.82 3.31 -8.57
N LEU A 58 -4.36 3.47 -7.33
CA LEU A 58 -3.45 2.53 -6.68
C LEU A 58 -4.26 1.71 -5.68
N SER A 59 -4.10 0.39 -5.72
CA SER A 59 -4.86 -0.55 -4.90
C SER A 59 -3.94 -1.63 -4.33
N ASP A 60 -4.32 -2.20 -3.19
CA ASP A 60 -3.71 -3.40 -2.63
C ASP A 60 -4.35 -4.70 -3.16
N ASP A 61 -5.27 -4.62 -4.12
CA ASP A 61 -5.98 -5.76 -4.73
C ASP A 61 -6.77 -6.61 -3.71
N GLY A 62 -7.11 -6.04 -2.55
CA GLY A 62 -7.89 -6.68 -1.49
C GLY A 62 -7.09 -7.58 -0.55
N TYR A 63 -5.79 -7.80 -0.82
CA TYR A 63 -4.95 -8.72 -0.05
C TYR A 63 -4.99 -8.41 1.46
N THR A 64 -4.91 -7.15 1.88
CA THR A 64 -4.83 -6.82 3.30
C THR A 64 -6.05 -7.30 4.08
N MET A 65 -7.24 -7.12 3.52
CA MET A 65 -8.49 -7.49 4.19
C MET A 65 -8.75 -9.00 4.10
N ASP A 66 -8.34 -9.65 3.02
CA ASP A 66 -8.41 -11.11 2.87
C ASP A 66 -7.46 -11.84 3.83
N GLU A 67 -6.24 -11.31 4.04
CA GLU A 67 -5.28 -11.83 5.00
C GLU A 67 -5.82 -11.72 6.44
N LEU A 68 -6.36 -10.56 6.81
CA LEU A 68 -7.05 -10.35 8.09
C LEU A 68 -8.21 -11.34 8.27
N GLY A 69 -9.07 -11.47 7.26
CA GLY A 69 -10.20 -12.39 7.29
C GLY A 69 -9.78 -13.85 7.47
N THR A 70 -8.69 -14.26 6.83
CA THR A 70 -8.09 -15.61 6.98
C THR A 70 -7.66 -15.89 8.43
N LEU A 71 -7.24 -14.85 9.16
CA LEU A 71 -6.89 -14.91 10.57
C LEU A 71 -8.10 -14.73 11.51
N GLY A 72 -9.32 -14.72 10.97
CA GLY A 72 -10.56 -14.58 11.73
C GLY A 72 -10.84 -13.15 12.20
N PHE A 73 -10.15 -12.16 11.63
CA PHE A 73 -10.36 -10.76 11.97
C PHE A 73 -11.49 -10.15 11.14
N ASP A 74 -12.44 -9.48 11.82
CA ASP A 74 -13.48 -8.68 11.19
C ASP A 74 -13.59 -7.32 11.88
N THR A 75 -13.44 -6.26 11.07
CA THR A 75 -13.52 -4.85 11.50
C THR A 75 -14.89 -4.49 12.08
N ASN A 76 -15.95 -5.23 11.73
CA ASN A 76 -17.32 -4.96 12.17
C ASN A 76 -17.70 -5.62 13.49
N THR A 77 -16.82 -6.45 14.08
CA THR A 77 -17.07 -7.12 15.37
C THR A 77 -17.25 -6.15 16.55
N SER A 78 -16.74 -4.91 16.45
CA SER A 78 -17.03 -3.87 17.43
C SER A 78 -16.97 -2.46 16.84
N VAL A 79 -17.71 -1.54 17.46
CA VAL A 79 -17.68 -0.10 17.13
C VAL A 79 -16.26 0.47 17.24
N LYS A 80 -15.49 0.03 18.25
CA LYS A 80 -14.11 0.48 18.47
C LYS A 80 -13.18 0.05 17.33
N ARG A 81 -13.25 -1.22 16.89
CA ARG A 81 -12.45 -1.74 15.77
C ARG A 81 -12.80 -1.02 14.47
N LYS A 82 -14.09 -0.90 14.16
CA LYS A 82 -14.56 -0.20 12.97
C LYS A 82 -14.11 1.26 12.96
N LYS A 83 -14.18 1.94 14.11
CA LYS A 83 -13.70 3.32 14.24
C LYS A 83 -12.19 3.40 14.01
N TYR A 84 -11.40 2.55 14.64
CA TYR A 84 -9.95 2.53 14.46
C TYR A 84 -9.58 2.33 12.99
N PHE A 85 -10.19 1.33 12.33
CA PHE A 85 -9.98 1.07 10.91
C PHE A 85 -10.26 2.32 10.07
N ASN A 86 -11.45 2.92 10.23
CA ASN A 86 -11.83 4.13 9.48
C ASN A 86 -10.92 5.33 9.76
N ASP A 87 -10.52 5.54 11.02
CA ASP A 87 -9.59 6.62 11.39
C ASP A 87 -8.21 6.39 10.75
N THR A 88 -7.72 5.14 10.73
CA THR A 88 -6.47 4.75 10.06
C THR A 88 -6.55 5.05 8.57
N LEU A 89 -7.59 4.59 7.87
CA LEU A 89 -7.79 4.88 6.45
C LEU A 89 -7.78 6.39 6.16
N LEU A 90 -8.55 7.16 6.95
CA LEU A 90 -8.66 8.61 6.80
C LEU A 90 -7.31 9.31 6.98
N SER A 91 -6.49 8.87 7.94
CA SER A 91 -5.20 9.48 8.23
C SER A 91 -4.18 9.37 7.09
N PHE A 92 -4.30 8.31 6.27
CA PHE A 92 -3.45 8.10 5.09
C PHE A 92 -4.12 8.51 3.77
N GLY A 93 -5.38 8.93 3.79
CA GLY A 93 -6.13 9.26 2.57
C GLY A 93 -6.51 8.02 1.74
N VAL A 94 -6.62 6.86 2.39
CA VAL A 94 -7.01 5.59 1.78
C VAL A 94 -8.53 5.42 1.84
N GLN A 95 -9.10 4.79 0.82
CA GLN A 95 -10.51 4.42 0.75
C GLN A 95 -10.63 2.90 0.77
N TYR A 96 -11.65 2.41 1.48
CA TYR A 96 -12.03 1.00 1.41
C TYR A 96 -13.13 0.83 0.36
N ALA A 97 -12.78 0.21 -0.76
CA ALA A 97 -13.69 -0.01 -1.87
C ALA A 97 -14.73 -1.09 -1.53
N PRO A 98 -15.94 -1.04 -2.12
CA PRO A 98 -16.94 -2.10 -1.94
C PRO A 98 -16.47 -3.50 -2.37
N THR A 99 -15.42 -3.57 -3.21
CA THR A 99 -14.78 -4.81 -3.67
C THR A 99 -13.86 -5.45 -2.62
N GLY A 100 -13.58 -4.77 -1.51
CA GLY A 100 -12.65 -5.24 -0.47
C GLY A 100 -11.24 -4.65 -0.56
N GLU A 101 -10.99 -3.75 -1.52
CA GLU A 101 -9.67 -3.17 -1.76
C GLU A 101 -9.40 -1.92 -0.92
N LEU A 102 -8.15 -1.73 -0.49
CA LEU A 102 -7.61 -0.48 0.01
C LEU A 102 -7.03 0.32 -1.15
N THR A 103 -7.61 1.49 -1.42
CA THR A 103 -7.33 2.26 -2.64
C THR A 103 -6.94 3.71 -2.36
N ILE A 104 -6.10 4.27 -3.22
CA ILE A 104 -5.83 5.71 -3.32
C ILE A 104 -6.05 6.14 -4.76
N LYS A 105 -6.93 7.12 -4.96
CA LYS A 105 -7.11 7.81 -6.23
C LYS A 105 -6.04 8.88 -6.41
N LEU A 106 -5.31 8.83 -7.52
CA LEU A 106 -4.25 9.78 -7.83
C LEU A 106 -4.72 10.78 -8.90
N PRO A 107 -4.58 12.10 -8.67
CA PRO A 107 -4.92 13.09 -9.68
C PRO A 107 -3.91 13.10 -10.85
N SER A 108 -2.68 12.62 -10.62
CA SER A 108 -1.63 12.51 -11.64
C SER A 108 -0.47 11.63 -11.16
N LEU A 109 0.37 11.19 -12.10
CA LEU A 109 1.53 10.34 -11.81
C LEU A 109 2.56 11.02 -10.89
N SER A 110 2.62 12.35 -10.83
CA SER A 110 3.54 13.05 -9.93
C SER A 110 3.22 12.85 -8.44
N LYS A 111 2.02 12.36 -8.11
CA LYS A 111 1.60 11.99 -6.76
C LYS A 111 1.84 10.52 -6.43
N TYR A 112 2.32 9.72 -7.38
CA TYR A 112 2.51 8.28 -7.23
C TYR A 112 3.35 7.92 -6.00
N ALA A 113 4.57 8.44 -5.88
CA ALA A 113 5.46 8.09 -4.77
C ALA A 113 4.87 8.43 -3.39
N GLN A 114 4.08 9.50 -3.31
CA GLN A 114 3.38 9.88 -2.07
C GLN A 114 2.27 8.89 -1.75
N ALA A 115 1.41 8.58 -2.74
CA ALA A 115 0.31 7.64 -2.58
C ALA A 115 0.81 6.22 -2.26
N GLU A 116 1.90 5.79 -2.91
CA GLU A 116 2.55 4.52 -2.65
C GLU A 116 2.97 4.40 -1.18
N LEU A 117 3.67 5.41 -0.65
CA LEU A 117 4.07 5.43 0.75
C LEU A 117 2.86 5.45 1.70
N GLN A 118 1.84 6.25 1.40
CA GLN A 118 0.62 6.34 2.20
C GLN A 118 -0.11 5.00 2.27
N LEU A 119 -0.24 4.30 1.13
CA LEU A 119 -0.92 3.02 1.08
C LEU A 119 -0.12 1.94 1.82
N ILE A 120 1.20 1.86 1.65
CA ILE A 120 2.04 0.92 2.42
C ILE A 120 1.87 1.15 3.93
N GLN A 121 1.97 2.39 4.38
CA GLN A 121 1.85 2.71 5.81
C GLN A 121 0.45 2.35 6.35
N CYS A 122 -0.58 2.59 5.55
CA CYS A 122 -1.94 2.20 5.88
C CYS A 122 -2.08 0.67 5.99
N ILE A 123 -1.58 -0.09 5.00
CA ILE A 123 -1.58 -1.56 5.01
C ILE A 123 -0.90 -2.09 6.26
N THR A 124 0.30 -1.58 6.60
CA THR A 124 1.01 -2.00 7.82
C THR A 124 0.18 -1.73 9.08
N GLN A 125 -0.38 -0.53 9.22
CA GLN A 125 -1.16 -0.17 10.42
C GLN A 125 -2.50 -0.92 10.51
N VAL A 126 -3.15 -1.20 9.39
CA VAL A 126 -4.34 -2.06 9.33
C VAL A 126 -3.97 -3.49 9.74
N GLY A 127 -2.82 -3.99 9.28
CA GLY A 127 -2.33 -5.31 9.68
C GLY A 127 -2.05 -5.44 11.17
N ASP A 128 -1.50 -4.39 11.79
CA ASP A 128 -1.24 -4.34 13.24
C ASP A 128 -2.53 -4.42 14.10
N MET A 129 -3.71 -4.25 13.51
CA MET A 129 -4.98 -4.38 14.24
C MET A 129 -5.19 -5.77 14.84
N LEU A 130 -4.54 -6.82 14.32
CA LEU A 130 -4.55 -8.16 14.92
C LEU A 130 -3.98 -8.19 16.35
N ALA A 131 -3.05 -7.30 16.65
CA ALA A 131 -2.42 -7.20 17.95
C ALA A 131 -3.18 -6.28 18.94
N THR A 132 -4.37 -5.80 18.56
CA THR A 132 -5.21 -4.86 19.34
C THR A 132 -6.56 -5.45 19.76
#